data_AF-A0A961U2N2-F1
#
_entry.id   AF-A0A961U2N2-F1
#
_cell.length_a   1.000
_cell.length_b   1.000
_cell.length_c   1.000
_cell.angle_alpha   90.00
_cell.angle_beta   90.00
_cell.angle_gamma   90.00
#
_symmetry.space_group_name_H-M   'P 1'
#
loop_
_entity.id
_entity.type
_entity.pdbx_description
1 polymer ?
#
loop_
_entity_poly.entity_id
_entity_poly.type
_entity_poly.pdbx_seq_one_letter_code
_entity_poly.pdbx_strand_id
1 'polypeptide(L)'
;MDTISTAAVDTATITVSFDIGITSDMDVCARRALYDAFYLASEAIQGVMSQPRCYEDDDKYLNSAGSFLDHLSEFFGHCTDALIKSERERKDVDPGDNERRLYLLLRHGAQMCDDLPTLAAMASRLVLEQNDCERDAKHGRKALAA
;
A
#
# COMPACT_ATOMS: atom_id res chain seq x y z
N MET A 1 -8.97 -9.33 -7.54
CA MET A 1 -10.17 -8.70 -6.96
C MET A 1 -10.27 -9.15 -5.52
N ASP A 2 -9.89 -8.27 -4.59
CA ASP A 2 -10.01 -8.54 -3.17
C ASP A 2 -11.39 -8.03 -2.71
N THR A 3 -12.14 -8.88 -2.02
CA THR A 3 -13.52 -8.61 -1.62
C THR A 3 -13.69 -8.95 -0.15
N ILE A 4 -14.18 -8.00 0.64
CA ILE A 4 -14.69 -8.28 1.98
C ILE A 4 -16.19 -8.06 2.00
N SER A 5 -16.89 -9.04 2.53
CA SER A 5 -18.33 -9.01 2.77
C SER A 5 -18.56 -9.38 4.22
N THR A 6 -19.05 -8.43 5.01
CA THR A 6 -19.40 -8.64 6.41
C THR A 6 -20.88 -8.34 6.61
N ALA A 7 -21.55 -9.23 7.35
CA ALA A 7 -22.96 -9.06 7.70
C ALA A 7 -23.04 -8.28 9.01
N ALA A 8 -23.75 -7.15 9.03
CA ALA A 8 -24.15 -6.53 10.28
C ALA A 8 -25.31 -7.34 10.88
N VAL A 9 -25.32 -7.46 12.21
CA VAL A 9 -26.43 -8.07 12.95
C VAL A 9 -27.69 -7.23 12.66
N ASP A 10 -28.69 -7.87 12.06
CA ASP A 10 -29.90 -7.31 11.43
C ASP A 10 -29.74 -6.72 10.01
N THR A 11 -29.74 -7.63 9.02
CA THR A 11 -30.23 -7.47 7.63
C THR A 11 -29.53 -6.51 6.66
N ALA A 12 -28.41 -5.87 7.02
CA ALA A 12 -27.60 -5.11 6.07
C ALA A 12 -26.21 -5.74 5.88
N THR A 13 -25.92 -6.21 4.66
CA THR A 13 -24.58 -6.61 4.24
C THR A 13 -23.94 -5.43 3.52
N ILE A 14 -22.75 -5.03 3.97
CA ILE A 14 -21.91 -4.06 3.24
C ILE A 14 -20.79 -4.88 2.59
N THR A 15 -20.72 -4.83 1.27
CA THR A 15 -19.63 -5.43 0.50
C THR A 15 -18.73 -4.32 0.00
N VAL A 16 -17.45 -4.42 0.33
CA VAL A 16 -16.40 -3.55 -0.20
C VAL A 16 -15.48 -4.42 -1.04
N SER A 17 -15.29 -4.04 -2.30
CA SER A 17 -14.42 -4.73 -3.23
C SER A 17 -13.52 -3.74 -3.93
N PHE A 18 -12.25 -4.09 -4.07
CA PHE A 18 -11.30 -3.31 -4.85
C PHE A 18 -10.57 -4.22 -5.84
N ASP A 19 -10.51 -3.79 -7.08
CA ASP A 19 -9.75 -4.48 -8.10
C ASP A 19 -8.37 -3.83 -8.26
N ILE A 20 -7.32 -4.47 -7.75
CA ILE A 20 -5.96 -3.92 -7.90
C ILE A 20 -5.51 -3.93 -9.36
N GLY A 21 -6.12 -4.77 -10.21
CA GLY A 21 -5.85 -4.78 -11.64
C GLY A 21 -6.04 -3.41 -12.30
N ILE A 22 -7.02 -2.61 -11.86
CA ILE A 22 -7.26 -1.27 -12.42
C ILE A 22 -6.13 -0.27 -12.14
N THR A 23 -5.22 -0.59 -11.21
CA THR A 23 -4.12 0.30 -10.85
C THR A 23 -2.98 0.27 -11.88
N SER A 24 -2.91 -0.75 -12.75
CA SER A 24 -1.87 -0.85 -13.78
C SER A 24 -1.87 0.34 -14.74
N ASP A 25 -3.07 0.85 -15.05
CA ASP A 25 -3.28 1.89 -16.07
C ASP A 25 -3.20 3.30 -15.47
N MET A 26 -3.10 3.42 -14.14
CA MET A 26 -2.97 4.70 -13.45
C MET A 26 -1.57 5.28 -13.66
N ASP A 27 -1.41 6.58 -13.48
CA ASP A 27 -0.07 7.16 -13.34
C ASP A 27 0.51 6.90 -11.93
N VAL A 28 1.80 7.14 -11.75
CA VAL A 28 2.49 6.89 -10.48
C VAL A 28 1.99 7.78 -9.33
N CYS A 29 1.53 9.01 -9.63
CA CYS A 29 1.00 9.92 -8.63
C CYS A 29 -0.35 9.44 -8.11
N ALA A 30 -1.22 8.96 -9.01
CA ALA A 30 -2.51 8.40 -8.66
C ALA A 30 -2.37 7.13 -7.82
N ARG A 31 -1.40 6.25 -8.13
CA ARG A 31 -1.11 5.08 -7.29
C ARG A 31 -0.55 5.44 -5.93
N ARG A 32 0.31 6.48 -5.83
CA ARG A 32 0.76 7.00 -4.53
C ARG A 32 -0.39 7.56 -3.70
N ALA A 33 -1.30 8.31 -4.31
CA ALA A 33 -2.48 8.81 -3.62
C ALA A 33 -3.38 7.65 -3.14
N LEU A 34 -3.50 6.59 -3.94
CA LEU A 34 -4.26 5.39 -3.56
C LEU A 34 -3.62 4.65 -2.38
N TYR A 35 -2.29 4.51 -2.39
CA TYR A 35 -1.54 3.98 -1.25
C TYR A 35 -1.81 4.80 0.02
N ASP A 36 -1.70 6.13 -0.07
CA ASP A 36 -1.96 7.02 1.06
C ASP A 36 -3.39 6.85 1.59
N ALA A 37 -4.37 6.74 0.69
CA ALA A 37 -5.76 6.52 1.07
C ALA A 37 -5.96 5.19 1.82
N PHE A 38 -5.40 4.08 1.32
CA PHE A 38 -5.53 2.78 1.97
C PHE A 38 -4.80 2.73 3.31
N TYR A 39 -3.57 3.22 3.36
CA TYR A 39 -2.77 3.25 4.59
C TYR A 39 -3.46 4.10 5.67
N LEU A 40 -3.87 5.33 5.33
CA LEU A 40 -4.56 6.22 6.27
C LEU A 40 -5.92 5.68 6.71
N ALA A 41 -6.66 5.02 5.81
CA ALA A 41 -7.92 4.38 6.18
C ALA A 41 -7.69 3.27 7.21
N SER A 42 -6.68 2.42 6.99
CA SER A 42 -6.31 1.37 7.94
C SER A 42 -5.91 1.94 9.31
N GLU A 43 -5.02 2.94 9.36
CA GLU A 43 -4.63 3.58 10.63
C GLU A 43 -5.79 4.27 11.33
N ALA A 44 -6.65 4.99 10.59
CA ALA A 44 -7.81 5.67 11.17
C ALA A 44 -8.79 4.66 11.78
N ILE A 45 -9.03 3.53 11.11
CA ILE A 45 -9.91 2.47 11.60
C ILE A 45 -9.32 1.84 12.86
N GLN A 46 -8.03 1.52 12.88
CA GLN A 46 -7.35 1.01 14.08
C GLN A 46 -7.46 2.00 15.26
N GLY A 47 -7.31 3.29 14.99
CA GLY A 47 -7.54 4.35 15.97
C GLY A 47 -8.97 4.34 16.54
N VAL A 48 -9.98 4.16 15.69
CA VAL A 48 -11.39 4.04 16.13
C VAL A 48 -11.61 2.76 16.93
N MET A 49 -11.02 1.64 16.51
CA MET A 49 -11.13 0.35 17.18
C MET A 49 -10.52 0.33 18.57
N SER A 50 -9.46 1.13 18.81
CA SER A 50 -8.82 1.25 20.13
C SER A 50 -9.73 1.84 21.22
N GLN A 51 -10.93 2.29 20.87
CA GLN A 51 -11.89 2.86 21.82
C GLN A 51 -12.65 1.75 22.57
N PRO A 52 -12.90 1.88 23.90
CA PRO A 52 -13.58 0.86 24.71
C PRO A 52 -14.92 0.38 24.13
N ARG A 53 -15.66 1.28 23.45
CA ARG A 53 -16.94 0.96 22.80
C ARG A 53 -16.86 -0.08 21.67
N CYS A 54 -15.67 -0.47 21.22
CA CYS A 54 -15.48 -1.51 20.21
C CYS A 54 -15.27 -2.90 20.84
N TYR A 55 -15.21 -2.97 22.17
CA TYR A 55 -15.03 -4.20 22.93
C TYR A 55 -16.33 -4.57 23.65
N GLU A 56 -16.43 -5.85 24.03
CA GLU A 56 -17.39 -6.31 25.03
C GLU A 56 -16.95 -5.86 26.44
N ASP A 57 -17.85 -5.94 27.44
CA ASP A 57 -17.68 -5.38 28.80
C ASP A 57 -16.38 -5.81 29.55
N ASP A 58 -15.69 -6.85 29.09
CA ASP A 58 -14.44 -7.36 29.65
C ASP A 58 -13.17 -6.87 28.91
N ASP A 59 -13.29 -5.97 27.92
CA ASP A 59 -12.21 -5.42 27.06
C ASP A 59 -11.34 -6.49 26.34
N LYS A 60 -11.73 -7.77 26.39
CA LYS A 60 -10.97 -8.90 25.84
C LYS A 60 -11.40 -9.30 24.44
N TYR A 61 -12.64 -9.03 24.07
CA TYR A 61 -13.23 -9.47 22.81
C TYR A 61 -13.84 -8.27 22.09
N LEU A 62 -13.67 -8.23 20.77
CA LEU A 62 -14.31 -7.24 19.93
C LEU A 62 -15.82 -7.51 19.89
N ASN A 63 -16.62 -6.48 20.07
CA ASN A 63 -18.06 -6.57 19.79
C ASN A 63 -18.31 -6.55 18.27
N SER A 64 -19.58 -6.60 17.84
CA SER A 64 -19.93 -6.64 16.42
C SER A 64 -19.39 -5.46 15.61
N ALA A 65 -19.41 -4.25 16.17
CA ALA A 65 -18.85 -3.06 15.52
C ALA A 65 -17.32 -3.13 15.47
N GLY A 66 -16.67 -3.56 16.56
CA GLY A 66 -15.23 -3.78 16.60
C GLY A 66 -14.76 -4.80 15.57
N SER A 67 -15.45 -5.95 15.46
CA SER A 67 -15.13 -6.99 14.48
C SER A 67 -15.36 -6.54 13.03
N PHE A 68 -16.39 -5.73 12.77
CA PHE A 68 -16.58 -5.13 11.44
C PHE A 68 -15.41 -4.22 11.06
N LEU A 69 -15.01 -3.34 11.99
CA LEU A 69 -13.89 -2.43 11.78
C LEU A 69 -12.56 -3.18 11.62
N ASP A 70 -12.36 -4.28 12.35
CA ASP A 70 -11.16 -5.13 12.25
C ASP A 70 -11.00 -5.67 10.83
N HIS A 71 -12.04 -6.33 10.32
CA HIS A 71 -12.06 -6.83 8.95
C HIS A 71 -11.86 -5.71 7.92
N LEU A 72 -12.42 -4.51 8.17
CA LEU A 72 -12.25 -3.38 7.25
C LEU A 72 -10.82 -2.82 7.29
N SER A 73 -10.17 -2.78 8.46
CA SER A 73 -8.75 -2.44 8.59
C SER A 73 -7.86 -3.44 7.86
N GLU A 74 -8.12 -4.75 8.04
CA GLU A 74 -7.43 -5.82 7.33
C GLU A 74 -7.59 -5.70 5.80
N PHE A 75 -8.80 -5.38 5.32
CA PHE A 75 -9.05 -5.13 3.90
C PHE A 75 -8.11 -4.07 3.32
N PHE A 76 -8.02 -2.91 3.97
CA PHE A 76 -7.17 -1.82 3.50
C PHE A 76 -5.68 -2.16 3.64
N GLY A 77 -5.31 -2.93 4.66
CA GLY A 77 -3.97 -3.52 4.78
C GLY A 77 -3.62 -4.39 3.57
N HIS A 78 -4.50 -5.34 3.22
CA HIS A 78 -4.33 -6.19 2.05
C HIS A 78 -4.26 -5.40 0.73
N CYS A 79 -5.10 -4.38 0.57
CA CYS A 79 -5.06 -3.50 -0.59
C CYS A 79 -3.72 -2.75 -0.70
N THR A 80 -3.19 -2.29 0.44
CA THR A 80 -1.89 -1.63 0.53
C THR A 80 -0.76 -2.58 0.14
N ASP A 81 -0.73 -3.80 0.70
CA ASP A 81 0.29 -4.80 0.43
C ASP A 81 0.30 -5.24 -1.03
N ALA A 82 -0.87 -5.45 -1.61
CA ALA A 82 -0.98 -5.89 -2.99
C ALA A 82 -0.65 -4.75 -3.99
N LEU A 83 -0.95 -3.50 -3.65
CA LEU A 83 -0.44 -2.34 -4.41
C LEU A 83 1.10 -2.26 -4.34
N ILE A 84 1.70 -2.42 -3.16
CA ILE A 84 3.16 -2.43 -3.00
C ILE A 84 3.80 -3.59 -3.75
N LYS A 85 3.18 -4.77 -3.74
CA LYS A 85 3.63 -5.90 -4.54
C LYS A 85 3.66 -5.56 -6.03
N SER A 86 2.60 -4.94 -6.55
CA SER A 86 2.55 -4.46 -7.93
C SER A 86 3.67 -3.45 -8.23
N GLU A 87 3.92 -2.50 -7.33
CA GLU A 87 5.01 -1.52 -7.48
C GLU A 87 6.41 -2.15 -7.42
N ARG A 88 6.61 -3.26 -6.71
CA ARG A 88 7.87 -4.02 -6.73
C ARG A 88 8.12 -4.73 -8.06
N GLU A 89 7.05 -5.18 -8.70
CA GLU A 89 7.11 -5.91 -9.97
C GLU A 89 7.25 -4.94 -11.17
N ARG A 90 6.81 -3.69 -11.02
CA ARG A 90 6.91 -2.67 -12.07
C ARG A 90 8.35 -2.18 -12.24
N LYS A 91 8.75 -2.01 -13.51
CA LYS A 91 9.98 -1.31 -13.91
C LYS A 91 9.60 -0.10 -14.76
N ASP A 92 9.85 1.08 -14.22
CA ASP A 92 9.58 2.32 -14.94
C ASP A 92 10.76 2.68 -15.85
N VAL A 93 10.43 3.06 -17.09
CA VAL A 93 11.42 3.49 -18.09
C VAL A 93 11.79 4.95 -17.91
N ASP A 94 10.84 5.77 -17.42
CA ASP A 94 11.10 7.16 -17.07
C ASP A 94 11.77 7.25 -15.69
N PRO A 95 12.95 7.90 -15.57
CA PRO A 95 13.65 8.01 -14.29
C PRO A 95 12.88 8.77 -13.20
N GLY A 96 12.03 9.72 -13.56
CA GLY A 96 11.25 10.50 -12.59
C GLY A 96 10.12 9.68 -11.99
N ASP A 97 9.42 8.91 -12.81
CA ASP A 97 8.40 7.97 -12.33
C ASP A 97 9.01 6.81 -11.55
N ASN A 98 10.19 6.32 -11.98
CA ASN A 98 10.95 5.33 -11.24
C ASN A 98 11.33 5.83 -9.84
N GLU A 99 11.85 7.06 -9.73
CA GLU A 99 12.20 7.66 -8.44
C GLU A 99 10.98 7.73 -7.51
N ARG A 100 9.82 8.16 -8.03
CA ARG A 100 8.57 8.25 -7.25
C ARG A 100 8.10 6.88 -6.78
N ARG A 101 8.20 5.85 -7.61
CA ARG A 101 7.90 4.47 -7.24
C ARG A 101 8.85 3.96 -6.14
N LEU A 102 10.16 4.18 -6.31
CA LEU A 102 11.15 3.76 -5.32
C LEU A 102 10.95 4.46 -3.98
N TYR A 103 10.56 5.74 -3.99
CA TYR A 103 10.21 6.47 -2.77
C TYR A 103 9.01 5.87 -2.06
N LEU A 104 7.98 5.45 -2.81
CA LEU A 104 6.83 4.75 -2.26
C LEU A 104 7.24 3.42 -1.59
N LEU A 105 8.06 2.62 -2.27
CA LEU A 105 8.58 1.35 -1.73
C LEU A 105 9.41 1.56 -0.46
N LEU A 106 10.29 2.58 -0.46
CA LEU A 106 11.11 2.91 0.69
C LEU A 106 10.27 3.36 1.88
N ARG A 107 9.28 4.24 1.65
CA ARG A 107 8.36 4.70 2.70
C ARG A 107 7.63 3.54 3.36
N HIS A 108 7.03 2.66 2.56
CA HIS A 108 6.35 1.49 3.10
C HIS A 108 7.31 0.59 3.87
N GLY A 109 8.52 0.35 3.35
CA GLY A 109 9.57 -0.38 4.08
C GLY A 109 9.90 0.25 5.43
N ALA A 110 10.02 1.58 5.49
CA ALA A 110 10.31 2.30 6.73
C ALA A 110 9.16 2.23 7.76
N GLN A 111 7.92 2.06 7.31
CA GLN A 111 6.77 1.91 8.19
C GLN A 111 6.61 0.48 8.72
N MET A 112 7.01 -0.54 7.94
CA MET A 112 6.77 -1.95 8.26
C MET A 112 8.00 -2.67 8.83
N CYS A 113 9.22 -2.14 8.64
CA CYS A 113 10.45 -2.78 9.11
C CYS A 113 10.90 -2.19 10.45
N ASP A 114 10.94 -3.03 11.48
CA ASP A 114 11.52 -2.69 12.79
C ASP A 114 13.06 -2.79 12.83
N ASP A 115 13.67 -3.37 11.79
CA ASP A 115 15.12 -3.60 11.71
C ASP A 115 15.81 -2.56 10.79
N LEU A 116 16.58 -1.66 11.42
CA LEU A 116 17.29 -0.58 10.73
C LEU A 116 18.32 -1.09 9.69
N PRO A 117 19.16 -2.11 9.96
CA PRO A 117 20.04 -2.71 8.96
C PRO A 117 19.31 -3.20 7.71
N THR A 118 18.18 -3.91 7.88
CA THR A 118 17.38 -4.41 6.75
C THR A 118 16.84 -3.25 5.91
N LEU A 119 16.32 -2.19 6.56
CA LEU A 119 15.84 -1.00 5.86
C LEU A 119 16.97 -0.29 5.08
N ALA A 120 18.15 -0.15 5.68
CA ALA A 120 19.31 0.48 5.04
C ALA A 120 19.79 -0.33 3.81
N ALA A 121 19.79 -1.66 3.90
CA ALA A 121 20.10 -2.54 2.78
C ALA A 121 19.07 -2.41 1.65
N MET A 122 17.78 -2.32 1.99
CA MET A 122 16.72 -2.05 1.02
C MET A 122 16.93 -0.70 0.33
N ALA A 123 17.13 0.38 1.08
CA ALA A 123 17.37 1.72 0.54
C ALA A 123 18.56 1.74 -0.44
N SER A 124 19.65 1.06 -0.08
CA SER A 124 20.84 0.95 -0.94
C SER A 124 20.54 0.25 -2.28
N ARG A 125 19.70 -0.79 -2.27
CA ARG A 125 19.27 -1.48 -3.51
C ARG A 125 18.42 -0.57 -4.40
N LEU A 126 17.49 0.18 -3.80
CA LEU A 126 16.64 1.10 -4.55
C LEU A 126 17.45 2.23 -5.22
N VAL A 127 18.50 2.74 -4.55
CA VAL A 127 19.41 3.73 -5.14
C VAL A 127 20.17 3.17 -6.35
N LEU A 128 20.65 1.93 -6.27
CA LEU A 128 21.30 1.28 -7.42
C LEU A 128 20.34 1.13 -8.60
N GLU A 129 19.10 0.73 -8.32
CA GLU A 129 18.05 0.61 -9.34
C GLU A 129 17.73 1.95 -10.02
N GLN A 130 17.67 3.05 -9.26
CA GLN A 130 17.48 4.39 -9.83
C GLN A 130 18.65 4.78 -10.73
N ASN A 131 19.89 4.53 -10.30
CA ASN A 131 21.08 4.84 -11.09
C ASN A 131 21.11 4.06 -12.42
N ASP A 132 20.70 2.80 -12.40
CA ASP A 132 20.62 1.99 -13.62
C ASP A 132 19.53 2.51 -14.56
N CYS A 133 18.35 2.85 -14.04
CA CYS A 133 17.28 3.51 -14.83
C CYS A 133 17.76 4.81 -15.48
N GLU A 134 18.47 5.67 -14.74
CA GLU A 134 19.03 6.91 -15.29
C GLU A 134 20.06 6.65 -16.40
N ARG A 135 20.90 5.63 -16.23
CA ARG A 135 21.91 5.26 -17.23
C ARG A 135 21.24 4.78 -18.50
N ASP A 136 20.24 3.92 -18.39
CA ASP A 136 19.50 3.40 -19.55
C ASP A 136 18.79 4.53 -20.31
N ALA A 137 18.15 5.45 -19.58
CA ALA A 137 17.54 6.64 -20.18
C ALA A 137 18.55 7.57 -20.88
N LYS A 138 19.80 7.66 -20.39
CA LYS A 138 20.87 8.43 -21.02
C LYS A 138 21.43 7.75 -22.28
N HIS A 139 21.54 6.41 -22.28
CA HIS A 139 22.06 5.65 -23.43
C HIS A 139 21.02 5.51 -24.54
N GLY A 140 19.75 5.29 -24.21
CA GLY A 140 18.65 5.27 -25.19
C GLY A 140 18.50 6.61 -25.94
N ARG A 141 18.70 7.74 -25.24
CA ARG A 141 18.71 9.08 -25.86
C ARG A 141 19.87 9.30 -26.83
N LYS A 142 21.03 8.69 -26.58
CA LYS A 142 22.17 8.77 -27.51
C LYS A 142 21.97 7.94 -28.77
N ALA A 143 21.26 6.81 -28.69
CA ALA A 143 20.97 5.96 -29.84
C ALA A 143 19.93 6.56 -30.79
N LEU A 144 19.00 7.40 -30.30
CA LEU A 144 18.01 8.09 -31.14
C LEU A 144 18.55 9.35 -31.83
N ALA A 145 19.71 9.86 -31.39
CA ALA A 145 20.33 11.09 -31.90
C ALA A 145 21.47 10.83 -32.91
N ALA A 146 21.75 9.55 -33.22
CA ALA A 146 22.74 9.10 -34.19
C ALA A 146 22.04 8.53 -35.43
#